data_AF-A0A8D8QCD8-F1
#
_entry.id   AF-A0A8D8QCD8-F1
#
_cell.length_a   1.000
_cell.length_b   1.000
_cell.length_c   1.000
_cell.angle_alpha   90.00
_cell.angle_beta   90.00
_cell.angle_gamma   90.00
#
_symmetry.space_group_name_H-M   'P 1'
#
loop_
_entity.id
_entity.type
_entity.pdbx_description
1 polymer ?
#
loop_
_entity_poly.entity_id
_entity_poly.type
_entity_poly.pdbx_seq_one_letter_code
_entity_poly.pdbx_strand_id
1 'polypeptide(L)'
;MSTAINRLLNMNKRMEYTPLHKLEQNKKYRVQKFEHYITSIGKQVLVVQVEDKNVFLPDRFGALFGKKEVREFNNSRQQIFLIYKGLRDMEKERKYHDISFEVGPDAAEIKTFDSGLSN
;
A
#
# COMPACT_ATOMS: atom_id res chain seq x y z
N MET A 1 2.78 12.55 -14.35
CA MET A 1 3.37 12.11 -13.07
C MET A 1 3.16 13.20 -12.03
N SER A 2 2.74 12.85 -10.81
CA SER A 2 2.39 13.83 -9.76
C SER A 2 3.64 14.53 -9.19
N THR A 3 3.67 15.86 -9.22
CA THR A 3 4.74 16.75 -8.74
C THR A 3 5.15 16.52 -7.28
N ALA A 4 4.26 15.91 -6.48
CA ALA A 4 4.54 15.57 -5.09
C ALA A 4 5.58 14.43 -4.96
N ILE A 5 5.58 13.48 -5.89
CA ILE A 5 6.52 12.33 -5.90
C ILE A 5 7.94 12.83 -6.17
N ASN A 6 8.12 13.73 -7.14
CA ASN A 6 9.42 14.35 -7.44
C ASN A 6 10.00 15.16 -6.28
N ARG A 7 9.16 15.73 -5.41
CA ARG A 7 9.62 16.46 -4.22
C ARG A 7 10.00 15.54 -3.07
N LEU A 8 9.32 14.41 -2.90
CA LEU A 8 9.69 13.37 -1.93
C LEU A 8 11.02 12.69 -2.30
N LEU A 9 11.25 12.43 -3.59
CA LEU A 9 12.51 11.87 -4.11
C LEU A 9 13.75 12.70 -3.71
N ASN A 10 13.59 14.01 -3.48
CA ASN A 10 14.69 14.88 -3.04
C ASN A 10 14.98 14.84 -1.54
N MET A 11 14.07 14.35 -0.71
CA MET A 11 14.26 14.29 0.76
C MET A 11 14.90 12.97 1.24
N ASN A 12 14.86 11.91 0.44
CA ASN A 12 15.40 10.60 0.80
C ASN A 12 16.11 9.94 -0.40
N LYS A 13 17.34 10.36 -0.70
CA LYS A 13 18.18 9.88 -1.84
C LYS A 13 18.49 8.37 -1.85
N ARG A 14 17.87 7.54 -1.00
CA ARG A 14 18.18 6.10 -0.84
C ARG A 14 16.97 5.16 -0.93
N MET A 15 15.75 5.67 -1.08
CA MET A 15 14.57 4.79 -1.23
C MET A 15 14.07 4.83 -2.68
N GLU A 16 14.14 3.68 -3.35
CA GLU A 16 13.42 3.49 -4.60
C GLU A 16 11.92 3.30 -4.31
N TYR A 17 11.09 4.02 -5.05
CA TYR A 17 9.64 3.99 -4.90
C TYR A 17 8.99 3.30 -6.09
N THR A 18 8.12 2.35 -5.80
CA THR A 18 7.32 1.63 -6.79
C THR A 18 5.97 2.35 -6.97
N PRO A 19 5.65 2.84 -8.18
CA PRO A 19 4.32 3.37 -8.49
C PRO A 19 3.26 2.28 -8.32
N LEU A 20 2.08 2.64 -7.81
CA LEU A 20 0.96 1.72 -7.58
C LEU A 20 0.59 0.85 -8.77
N HIS A 21 0.57 1.41 -9.99
CA HIS A 21 0.23 0.66 -11.21
C HIS A 21 1.27 -0.38 -11.62
N LYS A 22 2.44 -0.42 -10.96
CA LYS A 22 3.44 -1.49 -11.14
C LYS A 22 3.21 -2.67 -10.20
N LEU A 23 2.29 -2.55 -9.24
CA LEU A 23 1.84 -3.71 -8.48
C LEU A 23 0.94 -4.58 -9.35
N GLU A 24 1.01 -5.89 -9.13
CA GLU A 24 0.11 -6.84 -9.75
C GLU A 24 -1.31 -6.62 -9.22
N GLN A 25 -2.28 -6.65 -10.12
CA GLN A 25 -3.68 -6.43 -9.75
C GLN A 25 -4.22 -7.65 -8.98
N ASN A 26 -5.03 -7.40 -7.95
CA ASN A 26 -5.65 -8.40 -7.08
C ASN A 26 -4.68 -9.31 -6.30
N LYS A 27 -3.37 -9.08 -6.39
CA LYS A 27 -2.39 -9.73 -5.54
C LYS A 27 -2.42 -9.12 -4.13
N LYS A 28 -2.34 -9.98 -3.10
CA LYS A 28 -2.20 -9.57 -1.70
C LYS A 28 -0.73 -9.32 -1.39
N TYR A 29 -0.41 -8.07 -1.05
CA TYR A 29 0.91 -7.66 -0.61
C TYR A 29 0.91 -7.43 0.90
N ARG A 30 1.69 -8.22 1.65
CA ARG A 30 1.79 -8.03 3.11
C ARG A 30 2.47 -6.69 3.41
N VAL A 31 1.80 -5.86 4.20
CA VAL A 31 2.33 -4.60 4.69
C VAL A 31 3.28 -4.87 5.85
N GLN A 32 4.50 -4.41 5.69
CA GLN A 32 5.54 -4.47 6.72
C GLN A 32 5.54 -3.20 7.57
N LYS A 33 5.30 -2.05 6.94
CA LYS A 33 5.40 -0.74 7.60
C LYS A 33 4.59 0.33 6.86
N PHE A 34 3.97 1.22 7.59
CA PHE A 34 3.42 2.48 7.11
C PHE A 34 4.36 3.63 7.49
N GLU A 35 4.58 4.55 6.56
CA GLU A 35 5.39 5.75 6.80
C GLU A 35 4.64 7.00 6.34
N HIS A 36 4.48 7.95 7.26
CA HIS A 36 3.84 9.23 7.00
C HIS A 36 4.89 10.30 6.75
N TYR A 37 4.74 11.01 5.63
CA TYR A 37 5.62 12.09 5.23
C TYR A 37 4.81 13.37 5.03
N ILE A 38 5.40 14.50 5.39
CA ILE A 38 4.89 15.82 5.04
C ILE A 38 5.84 16.39 4.00
N THR A 39 5.33 16.64 2.80
CA THR A 39 6.10 17.27 1.73
C THR A 39 6.44 18.72 2.09
N SER A 40 7.39 19.31 1.37
CA SER A 40 7.79 20.72 1.55
C SER A 40 6.65 21.74 1.39
N ILE A 41 5.54 21.36 0.75
CA ILE A 41 4.34 22.20 0.59
C ILE A 41 3.22 21.85 1.58
N GLY A 42 3.54 21.13 2.66
CA GLY A 42 2.57 20.76 3.71
C GLY A 42 1.63 19.61 3.32
N LYS A 43 1.75 19.05 2.11
CA LYS A 43 0.93 17.91 1.69
C LYS A 43 1.34 16.65 2.44
N GLN A 44 0.36 15.95 3.00
CA GLN A 44 0.55 14.68 3.69
C GLN A 44 0.58 13.52 2.67
N VAL A 45 1.56 12.64 2.80
CA VAL A 45 1.77 11.50 1.92
C VAL A 45 2.00 10.26 2.75
N LEU A 46 1.35 9.17 2.36
CA LEU A 46 1.50 7.87 2.99
C LEU A 46 2.27 6.93 2.07
N VAL A 47 3.33 6.33 2.59
CA VAL A 47 4.11 5.28 1.95
C VAL A 47 3.85 3.98 2.69
N VAL A 48 3.73 2.90 1.94
CA VAL A 48 3.60 1.55 2.48
C VAL A 48 4.77 0.72 2.01
N GLN A 49 5.48 0.11 2.94
CA GLN A 49 6.48 -0.89 2.65
C GLN A 49 5.79 -2.25 2.54
N VAL A 50 5.88 -2.86 1.37
CA VAL A 50 5.36 -4.20 1.08
C VAL A 50 6.45 -5.03 0.44
N GLU A 51 6.66 -6.26 0.91
CA GLU A 51 7.74 -7.13 0.41
C GLU A 51 9.10 -6.39 0.38
N ASP A 52 9.65 -6.11 -0.80
CA ASP A 52 10.88 -5.39 -1.09
C ASP A 52 10.64 -3.99 -1.69
N LYS A 53 9.39 -3.49 -1.66
CA LYS A 53 8.94 -2.29 -2.37
C LYS A 53 8.39 -1.24 -1.41
N ASN A 54 8.71 0.02 -1.70
CA ASN A 54 8.07 1.18 -1.08
C ASN A 54 7.03 1.75 -2.05
N VAL A 55 5.76 1.75 -1.66
CA VAL A 55 4.64 2.13 -2.52
C VAL A 55 4.02 3.43 -2.03
N PHE A 56 3.97 4.43 -2.90
CA PHE A 56 3.21 5.65 -2.63
C PHE A 56 1.71 5.38 -2.77
N LEU A 57 0.96 5.69 -1.72
CA LEU A 57 -0.48 5.68 -1.80
C LEU A 57 -1.03 6.99 -2.37
N PRO A 58 -2.24 6.99 -2.95
CA PRO A 58 -2.88 8.20 -3.41
C PRO A 58 -3.06 9.19 -2.25
N ASP A 59 -3.01 10.48 -2.55
CA ASP A 59 -2.99 11.56 -1.56
C ASP A 59 -4.14 11.51 -0.54
N ARG A 60 -5.30 10.97 -0.95
CA ARG A 60 -6.46 10.77 -0.09
C ARG A 60 -6.13 9.94 1.16
N PHE A 61 -5.21 8.98 1.06
CA PHE A 61 -4.78 8.17 2.21
C PHE A 61 -3.82 8.93 3.12
N GLY A 62 -2.97 9.81 2.56
CA GLY A 62 -2.13 10.69 3.38
C GLY A 62 -2.94 11.63 4.27
N ALA A 63 -4.12 12.06 3.82
CA ALA A 63 -5.03 12.90 4.60
C ALA A 63 -5.88 12.13 5.62
N LEU A 64 -6.17 10.84 5.37
CA LEU A 64 -7.00 10.00 6.23
C LEU A 64 -6.22 9.36 7.38
N PHE A 65 -4.93 9.07 7.17
CA PHE A 65 -4.09 8.40 8.15
C PHE A 65 -3.09 9.39 8.73
N GLY A 66 -3.35 9.85 9.95
CA GLY A 66 -2.44 10.69 10.70
C GLY A 66 -1.28 9.91 11.30
N LYS A 67 -0.37 10.65 11.94
CA LYS A 67 0.81 10.07 12.61
C LYS A 67 0.45 9.07 13.71
N LYS A 68 -0.69 9.28 14.39
CA LYS A 68 -1.14 8.40 15.47
C LYS A 68 -1.57 7.05 14.92
N GLU A 69 -2.41 7.06 13.89
CA GLU A 69 -2.91 5.86 13.21
C GLU A 69 -1.73 5.05 12.64
N VAL A 70 -0.79 5.72 11.95
CA VAL A 70 0.42 5.07 11.42
C VAL A 70 1.25 4.41 12.53
N ARG A 71 1.38 5.07 13.69
CA ARG A 71 2.08 4.51 14.84
C ARG A 71 1.34 3.30 15.41
N GLU A 72 0.03 3.36 15.53
CA GLU A 72 -0.79 2.24 16.02
C GLU A 72 -0.69 1.04 15.08
N PHE A 73 -0.78 1.26 13.76
CA PHE A 73 -0.63 0.19 12.77
C PHE A 73 0.75 -0.47 12.82
N ASN A 74 1.82 0.32 12.89
CA ASN A 74 3.18 -0.23 12.94
C ASN A 74 3.49 -1.00 14.24
N ASN A 75 2.79 -0.70 15.34
CA ASN A 75 2.96 -1.41 16.61
C ASN A 75 1.94 -2.56 16.77
N SER A 76 0.96 -2.64 15.88
CA SER A 76 -0.03 -3.70 15.88
C SER A 76 0.61 -5.03 15.47
N ARG A 77 0.16 -6.12 16.10
CA ARG A 77 0.47 -7.49 15.63
C ARG A 77 -0.47 -7.95 14.50
N GLN A 78 -1.43 -7.12 14.11
CA GLN A 78 -2.33 -7.42 13.00
C GLN A 78 -1.55 -7.46 11.70
N GLN A 79 -1.76 -8.52 10.91
CA GLN A 79 -1.22 -8.56 9.57
C GLN A 79 -2.19 -7.84 8.63
N ILE A 80 -1.65 -6.88 7.90
CA ILE A 80 -2.40 -6.02 6.98
C ILE A 80 -1.90 -6.32 5.58
N PHE A 81 -2.82 -6.43 4.63
CA PHE A 81 -2.53 -6.68 3.23
C PHE A 81 -3.02 -5.52 2.39
N LEU A 82 -2.14 -5.01 1.53
CA LEU A 82 -2.46 -4.05 0.48
C LEU A 82 -2.83 -4.82 -0.78
N ILE A 83 -3.95 -4.47 -1.40
CA ILE A 83 -4.39 -5.04 -2.68
C ILE A 83 -4.62 -3.90 -3.66
N TYR A 84 -3.92 -3.92 -4.78
CA TYR A 84 -4.18 -3.00 -5.89
C TYR A 84 -5.22 -3.60 -6.83
N LYS A 85 -6.33 -2.90 -7.06
CA LYS A 85 -7.45 -3.40 -7.89
C LYS A 85 -7.48 -2.82 -9.30
N GLY A 86 -6.52 -1.96 -9.65
CA GLY A 86 -6.44 -1.33 -10.97
C GLY A 86 -6.82 0.16 -10.96
N LEU A 87 -7.12 0.69 -12.15
CA LEU A 87 -7.67 2.03 -12.32
C LEU A 87 -9.18 1.91 -12.51
N ARG A 88 -9.96 2.65 -11.71
CA ARG A 88 -11.39 2.82 -11.94
C ARG A 88 -11.65 4.14 -12.64
N ASP A 89 -12.44 4.09 -13.71
CA ASP A 89 -13.03 5.25 -14.34
C ASP A 89 -14.21 5.73 -13.50
N MET A 90 -14.21 7.01 -13.13
CA MET A 90 -15.42 7.71 -12.70
C MET A 90 -16.03 8.46 -13.88
N GLU A 91 -17.32 8.75 -13.78
CA GLU A 91 -18.00 9.68 -14.69
C GLU A 91 -17.15 10.96 -14.87
N LYS A 92 -17.05 11.45 -16.11
CA LYS A 92 -16.22 12.62 -16.52
C LYS A 92 -14.71 12.37 -16.60
N GLU A 93 -14.29 11.19 -17.06
CA GLU A 93 -12.88 10.84 -17.40
C GLU A 93 -11.86 10.94 -16.25
N ARG A 94 -12.33 10.96 -15.00
CA ARG A 94 -11.45 10.97 -13.84
C ARG A 94 -11.12 9.54 -13.43
N LYS A 95 -9.90 9.09 -13.77
CA LYS A 95 -9.35 7.81 -13.32
C LYS A 95 -8.79 7.91 -11.90
N TYR A 96 -9.07 6.92 -11.05
CA TYR A 96 -8.42 6.79 -9.76
C TYR A 96 -7.88 5.37 -9.55
N HIS A 97 -6.75 5.26 -8.86
CA HIS A 97 -6.23 3.96 -8.41
C HIS A 97 -7.19 3.38 -7.38
N ASP A 98 -7.74 2.20 -7.63
CA ASP A 98 -8.55 1.47 -6.68
C ASP A 98 -7.63 0.56 -5.84
N ILE A 99 -7.71 0.70 -4.51
CA ILE A 99 -6.90 -0.07 -3.57
C ILE A 99 -7.78 -0.48 -2.38
N SER A 100 -7.51 -1.64 -1.80
CA SER A 100 -8.12 -2.08 -0.54
C SER A 100 -7.07 -2.53 0.46
N PHE A 101 -7.40 -2.37 1.74
CA PHE A 101 -6.66 -2.95 2.85
C PHE A 101 -7.49 -4.07 3.47
N GLU A 102 -6.87 -5.20 3.72
CA GLU A 102 -7.48 -6.32 4.43
C GLU A 102 -6.67 -6.65 5.68
N VAL A 103 -7.37 -6.98 6.77
CA VAL A 103 -6.77 -7.53 7.98
C VAL A 103 -7.06 -9.02 7.99
N GLY A 104 -6.03 -9.86 8.12
CA GLY A 104 -6.22 -11.30 8.11
C GLY A 104 -4.98 -12.07 8.55
N PRO A 105 -5.09 -13.37 8.83
CA PRO A 105 -3.93 -14.23 9.05
C PRO A 105 -3.10 -14.40 7.77
N ASP A 106 -1.84 -14.87 7.89
CA ASP A 106 -0.93 -15.10 6.76
C ASP A 106 -1.64 -15.98 5.72
N ALA A 107 -1.83 -15.48 4.50
CA ALA A 107 -2.34 -16.28 3.39
C ALA A 107 -1.38 -17.43 2.98
N ALA A 108 -0.21 -17.54 3.64
CA ALA A 108 0.75 -18.63 3.46
C ALA A 108 0.31 -19.97 4.10
N GLU A 109 -0.79 -20.02 4.85
CA GLU A 109 -1.42 -21.28 5.26
C GLU A 109 -2.78 -21.50 4.57
N ILE A 110 -2.82 -21.49 3.24
CA ILE A 110 -3.69 -22.46 2.57
C ILE A 110 -2.92 -23.77 2.61
N LYS A 111 -3.00 -24.49 3.74
CA LYS A 111 -2.75 -25.93 3.71
C LYS A 111 -3.84 -26.52 2.83
N THR A 112 -3.52 -26.71 1.56
CA THR A 112 -4.23 -27.70 0.75
C THR A 112 -4.08 -29.00 1.52
N PHE A 113 -5.10 -29.37 2.29
CA PHE A 113 -5.24 -30.74 2.73
C PHE A 113 -5.53 -31.51 1.47
N ASP A 114 -4.49 -32.12 0.91
CA ASP A 114 -4.62 -33.22 -0.01
C ASP A 114 -5.38 -34.29 0.77
N SER A 115 -6.70 -34.38 0.53
CA SER A 115 -7.49 -35.49 1.02
C SER A 115 -7.07 -36.69 0.20
N GLY A 116 -5.94 -37.28 0.62
CA GLY A 116 -5.54 -38.62 0.25
C GLY A 116 -6.68 -39.56 0.57
N LEU A 117 -7.51 -39.82 -0.44
CA LEU A 117 -8.33 -41.00 -0.52
C LEU A 117 -7.65 -41.90 -1.55
N SER A 118 -6.68 -42.66 -1.05
CA SER A 118 -6.44 -44.00 -1.56
C SER A 118 -7.74 -44.79 -1.39
N ASN A 119 -8.28 -45.29 -2.50
CA ASN A 119 -8.90 -46.60 -2.63
C ASN A 119 -8.97 -46.97 -4.11
#